data_AF-A0A5J6WWF3-F1
#
_entry.id   AF-A0A5J6WWF3-F1
#
_cell.length_a   1.000
_cell.length_b   1.000
_cell.length_c   1.000
_cell.angle_alpha   90.00
_cell.angle_beta   90.00
_cell.angle_gamma   90.00
#
_symmetry.space_group_name_H-M   'P 1'
#
loop_
_entity.id
_entity.type
_entity.pdbx_description
1 polymer ?
#
loop_
_entity_poly.entity_id
_entity_poly.type
_entity_poly.pdbx_seq_one_letter_code
_entity_poly.pdbx_strand_id
1 'polypeptide(L)'
;MHHTSEKMADFIADRIEFLTFLASVSALMALLTGMEGERALAFTALNLPIGLLLLVGLGLLSPLAFHWRLLGTTLLLTGAALTVMGLGASWITPIAVWCVYGLMGLEVMWQARANQLRLATR
;
A
#
# COMPACT_ATOMS: atom_id res chain seq x y z
N MET A 1 25.97 9.83 -15.45
CA MET A 1 24.61 9.52 -15.96
C MET A 1 24.14 8.10 -15.65
N HIS A 2 25.00 7.07 -15.60
CA HIS A 2 24.57 5.70 -15.25
C HIS A 2 24.00 5.53 -13.83
N HIS A 3 24.62 6.13 -12.82
CA HIS A 3 24.19 6.00 -11.41
C HIS A 3 22.80 6.57 -11.08
N THR A 4 22.33 7.58 -11.83
CA THR A 4 20.99 8.16 -11.64
C THR A 4 19.91 7.27 -12.25
N SER A 5 20.21 6.63 -13.39
CA SER A 5 19.31 5.69 -14.07
C SER A 5 19.08 4.44 -13.23
N GLU A 6 20.14 3.90 -12.63
CA GLU A 6 20.09 2.71 -11.77
C GLU A 6 19.23 2.97 -10.51
N LYS A 7 19.45 4.11 -9.84
CA LYS A 7 18.62 4.51 -8.68
C LYS A 7 17.14 4.70 -9.05
N MET A 8 16.86 5.18 -10.27
CA MET A 8 15.49 5.38 -10.73
C MET A 8 14.82 4.04 -11.08
N ALA A 9 15.56 3.09 -11.65
CA ALA A 9 15.08 1.73 -11.90
C ALA A 9 14.77 0.99 -10.59
N ASP A 10 15.66 1.06 -9.60
CA ASP A 10 15.43 0.46 -8.27
C ASP A 10 14.20 1.07 -7.58
N PHE A 11 14.02 2.39 -7.70
CA PHE A 11 12.85 3.07 -7.15
C PHE A 11 11.55 2.62 -7.82
N ILE A 12 11.54 2.48 -9.14
CA ILE A 12 10.37 2.00 -9.88
C ILE A 12 10.08 0.54 -9.52
N ALA A 13 11.10 -0.31 -9.41
CA ALA A 13 10.96 -1.71 -9.03
C ALA A 13 10.30 -1.86 -7.65
N ASP A 14 10.76 -1.12 -6.64
CA ASP A 14 10.21 -1.12 -5.28
C ASP A 14 8.73 -0.69 -5.25
N ARG A 15 8.36 0.28 -6.09
CA ARG A 15 6.96 0.75 -6.22
C ARG A 15 6.06 -0.26 -6.94
N ILE A 16 6.58 -0.95 -7.95
CA ILE A 16 5.87 -2.03 -8.65
C ILE A 16 5.67 -3.22 -7.71
N GLU A 17 6.67 -3.59 -6.93
CA GLU A 17 6.58 -4.67 -5.93
C GLU A 17 5.47 -4.38 -4.93
N PHE A 18 5.42 -3.15 -4.40
CA PHE A 18 4.36 -2.72 -3.49
C PHE A 18 2.96 -2.78 -4.13
N LEU A 19 2.81 -2.31 -5.37
CA LEU A 19 1.52 -2.34 -6.07
C LEU A 19 1.08 -3.77 -6.40
N THR A 20 2.04 -4.64 -6.73
CA THR A 20 1.80 -6.07 -7.01
C THR A 20 1.38 -6.80 -5.74
N PHE A 21 2.01 -6.50 -4.61
CA PHE A 21 1.61 -7.01 -3.30
C PHE A 21 0.18 -6.57 -2.97
N LEU A 22 -0.13 -5.27 -3.11
CA LEU A 22 -1.47 -4.74 -2.89
C LEU A 22 -2.53 -5.43 -3.75
N ALA A 23 -2.25 -5.60 -5.04
CA ALA A 23 -3.16 -6.26 -5.96
C ALA A 23 -3.41 -7.72 -5.56
N SER A 24 -2.34 -8.43 -5.19
CA SER A 24 -2.40 -9.84 -4.78
C SER A 24 -3.16 -10.02 -3.48
N VAL A 25 -2.89 -9.19 -2.47
CA VAL A 25 -3.58 -9.23 -1.17
C VAL A 25 -5.04 -8.83 -1.31
N SER A 26 -5.36 -7.85 -2.17
CA SER A 26 -6.74 -7.45 -2.46
C SER A 26 -7.52 -8.61 -3.09
N ALA A 27 -6.96 -9.26 -4.12
CA ALA A 27 -7.59 -10.40 -4.77
C ALA A 27 -7.76 -11.58 -3.80
N LEU A 28 -6.72 -11.90 -3.02
CA LEU A 28 -6.75 -12.98 -2.04
C LEU A 28 -7.80 -12.72 -0.94
N MET A 29 -7.87 -11.51 -0.39
CA MET A 29 -8.89 -11.17 0.62
C MET A 29 -10.30 -11.14 0.04
N ALA A 30 -10.50 -10.70 -1.20
CA ALA A 30 -11.80 -10.76 -1.85
C ALA A 30 -12.28 -12.21 -2.02
N LEU A 31 -11.40 -13.10 -2.47
CA LEU A 31 -11.72 -14.53 -2.62
C LEU A 31 -11.99 -15.19 -1.26
N LEU A 32 -11.17 -14.91 -0.24
CA LEU A 32 -11.34 -15.47 1.11
C LEU A 32 -12.62 -14.97 1.81
N THR A 33 -13.10 -13.79 1.47
CA THR A 33 -14.35 -13.24 2.03
C THR A 33 -15.59 -13.61 1.23
N GLY A 34 -15.45 -14.49 0.23
CA GLY A 34 -16.57 -15.03 -0.54
C GLY A 34 -17.11 -14.08 -1.62
N MET A 35 -16.32 -13.11 -2.07
CA MET A 35 -16.71 -12.23 -3.18
C MET A 35 -16.64 -12.99 -4.52
N GLU A 36 -17.64 -12.79 -5.38
CA GLU A 36 -17.61 -13.30 -6.76
C GLU A 36 -16.41 -12.73 -7.54
N GLY A 37 -15.91 -13.47 -8.53
CA GLY A 37 -14.69 -13.11 -9.26
C GLY A 37 -14.70 -11.70 -9.88
N GLU A 38 -15.85 -11.26 -10.39
CA GLU A 38 -16.02 -9.91 -10.93
C GLU A 38 -15.88 -8.83 -9.82
N ARG A 39 -16.45 -9.10 -8.64
CA ARG A 39 -16.33 -8.21 -7.47
C ARG A 39 -14.91 -8.22 -6.90
N ALA A 40 -14.22 -9.35 -6.94
CA ALA A 40 -12.82 -9.44 -6.52
C ALA A 40 -11.90 -8.60 -7.41
N LEU A 41 -12.13 -8.61 -8.72
CA LEU A 41 -11.44 -7.74 -9.68
C LEU A 41 -11.79 -6.28 -9.46
N ALA A 42 -13.07 -5.95 -9.28
CA ALA A 42 -13.51 -4.58 -8.98
C ALA A 42 -12.89 -4.04 -7.68
N PHE A 43 -12.77 -4.88 -6.64
CA PHE A 43 -12.11 -4.54 -5.39
C PHE A 43 -10.62 -4.24 -5.58
N THR A 44 -9.94 -5.09 -6.35
CA THR A 44 -8.52 -4.93 -6.68
C THR A 44 -8.27 -3.68 -7.52
N ALA A 45 -9.12 -3.44 -8.54
CA ALA A 45 -9.07 -2.27 -9.40
C ALA A 45 -9.34 -0.98 -8.63
N LEU A 46 -10.17 -1.02 -7.59
CA LEU A 46 -10.45 0.12 -6.71
C LEU A 46 -9.28 0.40 -5.77
N ASN A 47 -8.59 -0.63 -5.26
CA ASN A 47 -7.41 -0.47 -4.41
C ASN A 47 -6.17 0.01 -5.18
N LEU A 48 -6.08 -0.23 -6.49
CA LEU A 48 -4.93 0.21 -7.31
C LEU A 48 -4.70 1.74 -7.31
N PRO A 49 -5.68 2.60 -7.65
CA PRO A 49 -5.51 4.05 -7.60
C PRO A 49 -5.30 4.54 -6.16
N ILE A 50 -5.93 3.90 -5.17
CA ILE A 50 -5.72 4.21 -3.75
C ILE A 50 -4.28 3.90 -3.34
N GLY A 51 -3.73 2.77 -3.78
CA GLY A 51 -2.35 2.36 -3.54
C GLY A 51 -1.34 3.33 -4.14
N LEU A 52 -1.60 3.83 -5.35
CA LEU A 52 -0.80 4.89 -5.95
C LEU A 52 -0.87 6.19 -5.15
N LEU A 53 -2.07 6.57 -4.70
CA LEU A 53 -2.27 7.74 -3.83
C LEU A 53 -1.54 7.59 -2.50
N LEU A 54 -1.52 6.40 -1.92
CA LEU A 54 -0.75 6.06 -0.73
C LEU A 54 0.76 6.18 -0.98
N LEU A 55 1.27 5.68 -2.10
CA LEU A 55 2.70 5.83 -2.44
C LEU A 55 3.10 7.30 -2.55
N VAL A 56 2.24 8.14 -3.15
CA VAL A 56 2.45 9.60 -3.19
C VAL A 56 2.42 10.20 -1.79
N GLY A 57 1.42 9.85 -0.98
CA GLY A 57 1.29 10.33 0.40
C GLY A 57 2.46 9.94 1.30
N LEU A 58 2.94 8.70 1.19
CA LEU A 58 4.13 8.22 1.90
C LEU A 58 5.39 8.94 1.42
N GLY A 59 5.50 9.23 0.12
CA GLY A 59 6.57 10.07 -0.43
C GLY A 59 6.58 11.49 0.16
N LEU A 60 5.41 12.11 0.30
CA LEU A 60 5.26 13.44 0.91
C LEU A 60 5.54 13.45 2.41
N LEU A 61 5.31 12.33 3.11
CA LEU A 61 5.62 12.15 4.53
C LEU A 61 7.10 11.77 4.78
N SER A 62 7.85 11.41 3.75
CA SER A 62 9.26 11.03 3.85
C SER A 62 10.17 12.07 4.54
N PRO A 63 10.09 13.39 4.25
CA PRO A 63 10.93 14.40 4.89
C PRO A 63 10.51 14.75 6.33
N LEU A 64 9.39 14.21 6.83
CA LEU A 64 8.84 14.54 8.13
C LEU A 64 9.54 13.77 9.27
N ALA A 65 9.57 14.38 10.46
CA ALA A 65 10.12 13.76 11.66
C ALA A 65 9.43 12.43 11.98
N PHE A 66 10.18 11.46 12.53
CA PHE A 66 9.73 10.08 12.75
C PHE A 66 8.34 9.95 13.40
N HIS A 67 8.08 10.73 14.46
CA HIS A 67 6.80 10.73 15.18
C HIS A 67 5.63 11.20 14.29
N TRP A 68 5.85 12.25 13.49
CA TRP A 68 4.85 12.76 12.55
C TRP A 68 4.66 11.83 11.35
N ARG A 69 5.72 11.13 10.92
CA ARG A 69 5.65 10.16 9.83
C ARG A 69 4.81 8.94 10.22
N LEU A 70 5.02 8.40 11.43
CA LEU A 70 4.20 7.30 11.96
C LEU A 70 2.72 7.68 12.00
N LEU A 71 2.42 8.84 12.58
CA LEU A 71 1.05 9.33 12.74
C LEU A 71 0.40 9.64 11.38
N GLY A 72 1.17 10.22 10.45
CA GLY A 72 0.75 10.48 9.07
C GLY A 72 0.49 9.21 8.28
N THR A 73 1.35 8.19 8.39
CA THR A 73 1.16 6.89 7.72
C THR A 73 -0.07 6.18 8.25
N THR A 74 -0.29 6.18 9.57
CA THR A 74 -1.51 5.59 10.15
C THR A 74 -2.76 6.31 9.68
N LEU A 75 -2.74 7.66 9.65
CA LEU A 75 -3.87 8.45 9.15
C LEU A 75 -4.13 8.20 7.66
N LEU A 76 -3.08 8.08 6.85
CA LEU A 76 -3.21 7.76 5.43
C LEU A 76 -3.81 6.37 5.21
N LEU A 77 -3.34 5.34 5.93
CA LEU A 77 -3.85 3.98 5.80
C LEU A 77 -5.31 3.88 6.28
N THR A 78 -5.63 4.48 7.42
CA THR A 78 -7.01 4.51 7.94
C THR A 78 -7.91 5.33 7.02
N GLY A 79 -7.46 6.48 6.53
CA GLY A 79 -8.19 7.30 5.56
C GLY A 79 -8.46 6.54 4.26
N ALA A 80 -7.46 5.84 3.73
CA ALA A 80 -7.59 5.00 2.55
C ALA A 80 -8.61 3.87 2.79
N ALA A 81 -8.52 3.15 3.92
CA ALA A 81 -9.50 2.13 4.29
C ALA A 81 -10.93 2.69 4.36
N LEU A 82 -11.12 3.88 4.95
CA LEU A 82 -12.42 4.55 5.02
C LEU A 82 -12.93 4.98 3.65
N THR A 83 -12.06 5.50 2.77
CA THR A 83 -12.46 5.84 1.39
C THR A 83 -12.91 4.62 0.60
N VAL A 84 -12.21 3.48 0.76
CA VAL A 84 -12.59 2.22 0.11
C VAL A 84 -13.89 1.66 0.67
N MET A 85 -14.12 1.75 1.98
CA MET A 85 -15.42 1.42 2.56
C MET A 85 -16.54 2.35 2.06
N GLY A 86 -16.26 3.65 1.91
CA GLY A 86 -17.22 4.63 1.39
C GLY A 86 -17.60 4.37 -0.08
N LEU A 87 -16.64 4.00 -0.92
CA LEU A 87 -16.86 3.66 -2.33
C LEU A 87 -17.44 2.24 -2.51
N GLY A 88 -17.09 1.33 -1.61
CA GLY A 88 -17.48 -0.08 -1.59
C GLY A 88 -18.86 -0.39 -1.05
N ALA A 89 -19.43 0.54 -0.29
CA ALA A 89 -20.77 0.47 0.31
C ALA A 89 -21.17 -0.95 0.75
N SER A 90 -22.09 -1.61 0.03
CA SER A 90 -22.74 -2.86 0.42
C SER A 90 -22.15 -4.13 -0.18
N TRP A 91 -21.21 -4.03 -1.13
CA TRP A 91 -20.67 -5.19 -1.86
C TRP A 91 -19.27 -5.60 -1.39
N ILE A 92 -18.59 -4.73 -0.63
CA ILE A 92 -17.28 -5.01 -0.01
C ILE A 92 -17.46 -5.44 1.44
N THR A 93 -16.81 -6.53 1.82
CA THR A 93 -16.77 -6.96 3.22
C THR A 93 -15.82 -6.06 4.04
N PRO A 94 -16.28 -5.48 5.16
CA PRO A 94 -15.45 -4.58 5.97
C PRO A 94 -14.16 -5.24 6.46
N ILE A 95 -14.23 -6.54 6.78
CA ILE A 95 -13.07 -7.31 7.25
C ILE A 95 -11.99 -7.43 6.16
N ALA A 96 -12.37 -7.59 4.89
CA ALA A 96 -11.40 -7.64 3.78
C ALA A 96 -10.62 -6.34 3.69
N VAL A 97 -11.31 -5.20 3.80
CA VAL A 97 -10.68 -3.88 3.76
C VAL A 97 -9.66 -3.76 4.89
N TRP A 98 -10.06 -4.00 6.14
CA TRP A 98 -9.15 -3.88 7.28
C TRP A 98 -7.94 -4.82 7.18
N CYS A 99 -8.13 -6.04 6.68
CA CYS A 99 -7.01 -6.97 6.46
C CYS A 99 -6.05 -6.48 5.37
N VAL A 100 -6.56 -5.98 4.23
CA VAL A 100 -5.72 -5.44 3.15
C VAL A 100 -4.89 -4.27 3.66
N TYR A 101 -5.51 -3.27 4.30
CA TYR A 101 -4.80 -2.10 4.81
C TYR A 101 -3.90 -2.42 6.02
N GLY A 102 -4.25 -3.43 6.82
CA GLY A 102 -3.39 -3.94 7.89
C GLY A 102 -2.12 -4.61 7.37
N LEU A 103 -2.25 -5.51 6.38
CA LEU A 103 -1.11 -6.14 5.70
C LEU A 103 -0.26 -5.11 4.95
N MET A 104 -0.90 -4.10 4.37
CA MET A 104 -0.20 -2.99 3.72
C MET A 104 0.58 -2.13 4.71
N GLY A 105 0.05 -1.89 5.91
CA GLY A 105 0.79 -1.26 6.99
C GLY A 105 2.03 -2.06 7.41
N LEU A 106 1.91 -3.38 7.47
CA LEU A 106 3.02 -4.28 7.76
C LEU A 106 4.10 -4.21 6.66
N GLU A 107 3.70 -4.19 5.39
CA GLU A 107 4.59 -4.02 4.24
C GLU A 107 5.36 -2.70 4.32
N VAL A 108 4.69 -1.59 4.65
CA VAL A 108 5.36 -0.29 4.85
C VAL A 108 6.38 -0.34 6.00
N MET A 109 6.07 -1.03 7.10
CA MET A 109 7.02 -1.25 8.20
C MET A 109 8.22 -2.11 7.75
N TRP A 110 7.97 -3.14 6.96
CA TRP A 110 9.00 -4.02 6.42
C TRP A 110 9.96 -3.27 5.49
N GLN A 111 9.44 -2.47 4.57
CA GLN A 111 10.24 -1.63 3.67
C GLN A 111 11.05 -0.57 4.44
N ALA A 112 10.48 0.03 5.49
CA ALA A 112 11.20 0.96 6.35
C ALA A 112 12.40 0.29 7.04
N ARG A 113 12.25 -0.96 7.50
CA ARG A 113 13.34 -1.75 8.07
C ARG A 113 14.40 -2.12 7.03
N ALA A 114 13.99 -2.55 5.83
CA ALA A 114 14.89 -2.91 4.75
C ALA A 114 15.78 -1.73 4.32
N ASN A 115 15.21 -0.52 4.26
CA ASN A 115 15.96 0.70 3.97
C ASN A 115 16.98 1.05 5.06
N GLN A 116 16.65 0.88 6.35
CA GLN A 116 17.62 1.08 7.43
C GLN A 116 18.79 0.09 7.33
N LEU A 117 18.52 -1.17 7.00
CA LEU A 117 19.56 -2.19 6.82
C LEU A 117 20.49 -1.87 5.64
N ARG A 118 19.95 -1.40 4.51
CA ARG A 118 20.75 -0.97 3.34
C ARG A 118 21.63 0.26 3.62
N LEU A 119 21.18 1.14 4.50
CA LEU A 119 21.97 2.31 4.94
C LEU A 119 23.06 1.93 5.96
N ALA A 120 22.85 0.87 6.74
CA ALA A 120 23.83 0.39 7.72
C ALA A 120 24.97 -0.44 7.09
N THR A 121 24.77 -0.99 5.89
CA THR A 121 25.80 -1.73 5.13
C THR A 121 26.55 -0.88 4.09
N ARG A 122 26.23 0.41 3.99
CA ARG A 122 26.99 1.40 3.18
C ARG A 122 27.87 2.26 4.07
#